data_AF-A0A7C8AQV4-F1
#
_entry.id   AF-A0A7C8AQV4-F1
#
_cell.length_a   1.000
_cell.length_b   1.000
_cell.length_c   1.000
_cell.angle_alpha   90.00
_cell.angle_beta   90.00
_cell.angle_gamma   90.00
#
_symmetry.space_group_name_H-M   'P 1'
#
loop_
_entity.id
_entity.type
_entity.pdbx_description
1 polymer ?
#
loop_
_entity_poly.entity_id
_entity_poly.type
_entity_poly.pdbx_seq_one_letter_code
_entity_poly.pdbx_strand_id
1 'polypeptide(L)' 'MKRFNYVITVCRESIENKCPIAPGITKRLYWGFDDPAALQGTDIEKLKGTRRIRDEIKSRIESWIVETRTGSGRED' A
#
# COMPACT_ATOMS: atom_id res chain seq x y z
N MET A 1 16.21 -13.03 -12.01
CA MET A 1 15.32 -12.72 -10.87
C MET A 1 15.26 -11.21 -10.69
N LYS A 2 14.07 -10.60 -10.56
CA LYS A 2 13.95 -9.15 -10.36
C LYS A 2 14.28 -8.79 -8.91
N ARG A 3 15.08 -7.74 -8.70
CA ARG A 3 15.39 -7.18 -7.37
C ARG A 3 14.58 -5.90 -7.19
N PHE A 4 13.92 -5.77 -6.04
CA PHE A 4 13.17 -4.58 -5.67
C PHE A 4 13.84 -3.93 -4.46
N ASN A 5 13.92 -2.59 -4.44
CA ASN A 5 14.45 -1.87 -3.27
C ASN A 5 13.40 -1.76 -2.16
N TYR A 6 12.13 -1.67 -2.56
CA TYR A 6 10.98 -1.59 -1.67
C TYR A 6 9.90 -2.58 -2.09
N VAL A 7 9.26 -3.21 -1.11
CA VAL A 7 8.03 -4.00 -1.27
C VAL A 7 7.00 -3.41 -0.33
N ILE A 8 5.89 -2.95 -0.88
CA ILE A 8 4.84 -2.28 -0.12
C ILE A 8 3.59 -3.15 -0.16
N THR A 9 3.17 -3.66 0.98
CA THR A 9 1.91 -4.40 1.13
C THR A 9 0.77 -3.42 1.40
N VAL A 10 -0.33 -3.57 0.67
CA VAL A 10 -1.46 -2.61 0.69
C VAL A 10 -2.76 -3.18 1.26
N CYS A 11 -2.77 -4.48 1.53
CA CYS A 11 -3.92 -5.18 2.07
C CYS A 11 -4.09 -4.91 3.57
N ARG A 12 -5.19 -5.38 4.16
CA ARG A 12 -5.40 -5.31 5.61
C ARG A 12 -4.41 -6.22 6.34
N GLU A 13 -4.03 -5.82 7.56
CA GLU A 13 -3.02 -6.48 8.40
C GLU A 13 -3.36 -7.96 8.61
N SER A 14 -4.65 -8.26 8.80
CA SER A 14 -5.16 -9.62 9.01
C SER A 14 -4.90 -10.62 7.88
N ILE A 15 -4.53 -10.14 6.68
CA ILE A 15 -4.19 -10.99 5.54
C ILE A 15 -2.78 -10.73 4.99
N GLU A 16 -2.02 -9.85 5.63
CA GLU A 16 -0.67 -9.48 5.19
C GLU A 16 0.29 -10.68 5.19
N ASN A 17 0.11 -11.60 6.15
CA ASN A 17 0.86 -12.84 6.28
C ASN A 17 0.66 -13.82 5.10
N LYS A 18 -0.33 -13.58 4.23
CA LYS A 18 -0.56 -14.38 3.02
C LYS A 18 0.25 -13.89 1.82
N CYS A 19 0.87 -12.72 1.88
CA CYS A 19 1.66 -12.21 0.77
C CYS A 19 2.93 -13.07 0.58
N PRO A 20 3.30 -13.42 -0.67
CA PRO A 20 4.52 -14.16 -0.94
C PRO A 20 5.74 -13.34 -0.54
N ILE A 21 6.75 -14.04 -0.01
CA ILE A 21 8.02 -13.40 0.35
C ILE A 21 8.78 -13.06 -0.95
N ALA A 22 9.09 -11.79 -1.14
CA ALA A 22 9.95 -11.35 -2.22
C ALA A 22 11.42 -11.73 -1.90
N PRO A 23 12.11 -12.51 -2.75
CA PRO A 23 13.46 -12.95 -2.45
C PRO A 23 14.48 -11.81 -2.60
N GLY A 24 15.30 -11.61 -1.56
CA GLY A 24 16.37 -10.59 -1.49
C GLY A 24 16.19 -9.59 -0.34
N ILE A 25 17.24 -8.83 -0.02
CA ILE A 25 17.18 -7.73 0.98
C ILE A 25 16.38 -6.59 0.37
N THR A 26 15.16 -6.40 0.87
CA THR A 26 14.21 -5.38 0.40
C THR A 26 13.60 -4.70 1.61
N LYS A 27 13.47 -3.37 1.60
CA LYS A 27 12.73 -2.66 2.65
C LYS A 27 11.24 -2.97 2.48
N ARG A 28 10.64 -3.62 3.47
CA ARG A 28 9.22 -3.98 3.46
C ARG A 28 8.43 -2.91 4.21
N LEU A 29 7.45 -2.32 3.55
CA LEU A 29 6.53 -1.34 4.13
C LEU A 29 5.12 -1.92 4.10
N TYR A 30 4.31 -1.55 5.08
CA TYR A 30 2.90 -1.91 5.15
C TYR A 30 2.03 -0.64 5.18
N TRP A 31 1.13 -0.51 4.21
CA TRP A 31 0.14 0.56 4.10
C TRP A 31 -1.26 -0.05 3.98
N GLY A 32 -1.93 -0.30 5.09
CA GLY A 32 -3.26 -0.91 5.07
C GLY A 32 -4.32 -0.01 4.43
N PHE A 33 -5.01 -0.50 3.40
CA PHE A 33 -6.20 0.12 2.82
C PHE A 33 -7.40 -0.83 2.87
N ASP A 34 -8.59 -0.27 2.71
CA ASP A 34 -9.79 -1.06 2.49
C ASP A 34 -9.72 -1.82 1.16
N ASP A 35 -10.32 -3.01 1.14
CA ASP A 35 -10.47 -3.78 -0.10
C ASP A 35 -11.66 -3.23 -0.90
N PRO A 36 -11.44 -2.64 -2.09
CA PRO A 36 -12.52 -2.14 -2.92
C PRO A 36 -13.50 -3.24 -3.36
N ALA A 37 -13.05 -4.51 -3.47
CA ALA A 37 -13.92 -5.63 -3.82
C ALA A 37 -14.88 -6.03 -2.69
N ALA A 38 -14.54 -5.69 -1.44
CA ALA A 38 -15.38 -5.99 -0.28
C ALA A 38 -16.50 -4.94 -0.05
N LEU A 39 -16.49 -3.82 -0.79
CA LEU A 39 -17.48 -2.76 -0.66
C LEU A 39 -18.89 -3.27 -0.98
N GLN A 40 -19.86 -2.88 -0.15
CA GLN A 40 -21.28 -3.25 -0.30
C GLN A 40 -22.11 -2.04 -0.74
N GLY A 41 -23.34 -2.30 -1.20
CA GLY A 41 -24.27 -1.27 -1.68
C GLY A 41 -24.42 -1.26 -3.20
N THR A 42 -25.00 -0.17 -3.71
CA THR A 42 -25.23 0.08 -5.13
C THR A 42 -23.92 0.30 -5.88
N ASP A 43 -23.95 0.20 -7.21
CA ASP A 43 -22.77 0.44 -8.05
C ASP A 43 -22.21 1.86 -7.87
N ILE A 44 -23.07 2.84 -7.62
CA ILE A 44 -22.68 4.23 -7.36
C ILE A 44 -21.93 4.34 -6.03
N GLU A 45 -22.43 3.69 -4.98
CA GLU A 45 -21.78 3.67 -3.66
C GLU A 45 -20.43 2.93 -3.71
N LYS A 46 -20.38 1.77 -4.38
CA LYS A 46 -19.14 1.02 -4.60
C LYS A 46 -18.12 1.83 -5.41
N LEU A 47 -18.56 2.53 -6.46
CA LEU A 47 -17.69 3.39 -7.26
C LEU A 47 -17.14 4.56 -6.44
N LYS A 48 -17.98 5.19 -5.62
CA LYS A 48 -17.57 6.27 -4.71
C LYS A 48 -16.55 5.76 -3.69
N GLY A 49 -16.79 4.60 -3.08
CA GLY A 49 -15.86 3.97 -2.14
C GLY A 49 -14.53 3.60 -2.79
N THR A 50 -14.56 3.03 -3.99
CA THR A 50 -13.35 2.67 -4.75
C THR A 50 -12.52 3.91 -5.08
N ARG A 51 -13.16 5.01 -5.49
CA ARG A 51 -12.48 6.29 -5.75
C ARG A 51 -11.82 6.85 -4.50
N ARG A 52 -12.50 6.80 -3.35
CA ARG A 52 -11.90 7.17 -2.05
C ARG A 52 -10.62 6.38 -1.78
N ILE A 53 -10.68 5.05 -1.87
CA ILE A 53 -9.52 4.18 -1.59
C ILE A 53 -8.34 4.50 -2.54
N ARG A 54 -8.63 4.70 -3.84
CA ARG A 54 -7.62 5.12 -4.82
C ARG A 54 -6.96 6.45 -4.42
N ASP A 55 -7.76 7.41 -3.96
CA ASP A 55 -7.27 8.75 -3.60
C ASP A 55 -6.43 8.72 -2.30
N GLU A 56 -6.76 7.82 -1.37
CA GLU A 56 -5.95 7.51 -0.18
C GLU A 56 -4.60 6.90 -0.55
N ILE A 57 -4.58 5.92 -1.45
CA ILE A 57 -3.34 5.31 -1.98
C ILE A 57 -2.48 6.38 -2.64
N LYS A 58 -3.07 7.24 -3.48
CA LYS A 58 -2.37 8.34 -4.14
C LYS A 58 -1.72 9.27 -3.12
N SER A 59 -2.49 9.73 -2.13
CA SER A 59 -2.02 10.64 -1.10
C SER A 59 -0.87 10.03 -0.29
N ARG A 60 -0.96 8.74 0.04
CA ARG A 60 0.11 8.03 0.76
C ARG A 60 1.40 7.94 -0.06
N ILE A 61 1.31 7.67 -1.35
CA ILE A 61 2.47 7.64 -2.27
C ILE A 61 3.11 9.02 -2.36
N GLU A 62 2.31 10.08 -2.50
CA GLU A 62 2.80 11.45 -2.57
C GLU A 62 3.58 11.84 -1.30
N SER A 63 3.02 11.55 -0.11
CA SER A 63 3.72 11.74 1.16
C SER A 63 5.00 10.91 1.24
N TRP A 64 4.95 9.64 0.83
CA TRP A 64 6.10 8.74 0.87
C TRP A 64 7.25 9.23 -0.03
N ILE A 65 6.95 9.77 -1.21
CA ILE A 65 7.97 10.34 -2.10
C ILE A 65 8.71 11.50 -1.42
N VAL A 66 7.99 12.34 -0.66
CA VAL A 66 8.60 13.43 0.10
C VAL A 66 9.45 12.87 1.25
N GLU A 67 8.88 11.97 2.07
CA GLU A 67 9.56 11.30 3.19
C GLU A 67 10.87 10.63 2.75
N THR A 68 10.85 9.91 1.62
CA THR A 68 12.00 9.15 1.13
C THR A 68 13.07 10.06 0.52
N ARG A 69 12.70 11.26 0.04
CA ARG A 69 13.64 12.27 -0.46
C ARG A 69 14.32 13.04 0.66
N THR A 70 13.63 13.28 1.76
CA THR A 70 14.18 13.96 2.94
C THR A 70 14.91 13.01 3.89
N GLY A 71 14.57 11.72 3.90
CA GLY A 71 15.16 10.68 4.74
C GLY A 71 16.13 9.76 4.00
N SER A 72 17.33 10.24 3.67
CA SER A 72 18.49 9.37 3.40
C SER A 72 19.23 8.94 4.69
N GLY A 73 18.63 9.13 5.86
CA GLY A 73 19.19 8.69 7.13
C GLY A 73 18.17 8.73 8.25
N ARG A 74 17.51 7.59 8.49
CA ARG A 74 17.17 7.01 9.80
C ARG A 74 16.37 5.73 9.56
N GLU A 75 16.96 4.64 10.02
CA GLU A 75 16.35 3.33 10.16
C GLU A 75 15.95 3.20 11.62
N ASP A 76 14.71 2.83 11.84
CA ASP A 76 14.17 2.24 13.07
C ASP A 76 13.33 1.02 12.65
#